data_AF-A0A4Q4S5E1-F1
#
_entry.id   AF-A0A4Q4S5E1-F1
#
_cell.length_a   1.000
_cell.length_b   1.000
_cell.length_c   1.000
_cell.angle_alpha   90.00
_cell.angle_beta   90.00
_cell.angle_gamma   90.00
#
_symmetry.space_group_name_H-M   'P 1'
#
loop_
_entity.id
_entity.type
_entity.pdbx_description
1 polymer ?
#
loop_
_entity_poly.entity_id
_entity_poly.type
_entity_poly.pdbx_seq_one_letter_code
_entity_poly.pdbx_strand_id
1 'polypeptide(L)'
;MFSLNTTATLHHVTHLPRSISFASAVSQLHNHELLIRLDPEYASHETLPSDPSTPAAKCYRITDHMNALPAGLWDTTVKFDAHMTDLDDGVLWIIKAPLGLTQRTTWRCLRTDTLEEADRAEGVEDSEWSLVEDVEIKANRMLVGTVKGKCEENWPGAHGKFLKHLMAEGGETKA
;
A
#
# COMPACT_ATOMS: atom_id res chain seq x y z
N MET A 1 -12.75 19.99 24.71
CA MET A 1 -13.05 18.63 24.21
C MET A 1 -11.73 17.98 23.86
N PHE A 2 -11.35 16.90 24.53
CA PHE A 2 -10.15 16.15 24.16
C PHE A 2 -10.45 15.39 22.87
N SER A 3 -9.78 15.78 21.78
CA SER A 3 -9.83 15.00 20.54
C SER A 3 -9.12 13.67 20.79
N LEU A 4 -9.87 12.56 20.77
CA LEU A 4 -9.34 11.20 20.96
C LEU A 4 -8.71 10.63 19.68
N ASN A 5 -8.51 11.47 18.65
CA ASN A 5 -7.85 11.08 17.42
C ASN A 5 -6.35 10.95 17.66
N THR A 6 -5.79 9.84 17.18
CA THR A 6 -4.37 9.51 17.22
C THR A 6 -3.89 9.30 15.79
N THR A 7 -2.60 9.54 15.57
CA THR A 7 -1.91 9.23 14.31
C THR A 7 -0.84 8.18 14.57
N ALA A 8 -0.73 7.20 13.69
CA ALA A 8 0.42 6.31 13.63
C ALA A 8 1.05 6.39 12.24
N THR A 9 2.37 6.24 12.18
CA THR A 9 3.12 6.17 10.93
C THR A 9 3.92 4.88 10.86
N LEU A 10 4.04 4.29 9.68
CA LEU A 10 4.84 3.11 9.38
C LEU A 10 5.75 3.40 8.18
N HIS A 11 6.91 2.75 8.16
CA HIS A 11 7.89 2.83 7.09
C HIS A 11 8.42 1.43 6.82
N HIS A 12 8.34 0.97 5.57
CA HIS A 12 8.78 -0.35 5.17
C HIS A 12 9.57 -0.28 3.87
N VAL A 13 10.69 -1.01 3.81
CA VAL A 13 11.58 -1.02 2.64
C VAL A 13 11.78 -2.43 2.15
N THR A 14 11.79 -2.61 0.83
CA THR A 14 12.12 -3.86 0.17
C THR A 14 12.97 -3.58 -1.05
N HIS A 15 14.23 -4.00 -0.98
CA HIS A 15 15.16 -3.86 -2.08
C HIS A 15 14.75 -4.72 -3.28
N LEU A 16 14.71 -4.12 -4.46
CA LEU A 16 14.31 -4.79 -5.69
C LEU A 16 15.50 -5.59 -6.27
N PRO A 17 15.27 -6.75 -6.89
CA PRO A 17 16.31 -7.46 -7.63
C PRO A 17 16.91 -6.59 -8.74
N ARG A 18 18.21 -6.75 -9.03
CA ARG A 18 18.92 -6.02 -10.11
C ARG A 18 18.25 -6.07 -11.48
N SER A 19 17.53 -7.15 -11.77
CA SER A 19 16.84 -7.32 -13.05
C SER A 19 15.63 -6.39 -13.21
N ILE A 20 15.16 -5.75 -12.14
CA ILE A 20 14.00 -4.86 -12.16
C ILE A 20 14.47 -3.43 -12.41
N SER A 21 13.99 -2.84 -13.51
CA SER A 21 14.20 -1.43 -13.81
C SER A 21 13.18 -0.55 -13.08
N PHE A 22 13.54 0.73 -12.87
CA PHE A 22 12.61 1.74 -12.37
C PHE A 22 11.30 1.79 -13.16
N ALA A 23 11.38 1.83 -14.50
CA ALA A 23 10.21 1.92 -15.36
C ALA A 23 9.27 0.70 -15.20
N SER A 24 9.82 -0.51 -15.08
CA SER A 24 9.03 -1.72 -14.83
C SER A 24 8.35 -1.66 -13.47
N ALA A 25 9.08 -1.27 -12.42
CA ALA A 25 8.53 -1.12 -11.08
C ALA A 25 7.40 -0.09 -11.04
N VAL A 26 7.63 1.13 -11.56
CA VAL A 26 6.63 2.21 -11.57
C VAL A 26 5.40 1.82 -12.41
N SER A 27 5.60 1.18 -13.57
CA SER A 27 4.47 0.70 -14.39
C SER A 27 3.56 -0.26 -13.62
N GLN A 28 4.11 -1.11 -12.75
CA GLN A 28 3.30 -2.00 -11.91
C GLN A 28 2.74 -1.31 -10.67
N LEU A 29 3.39 -0.27 -10.15
CA LEU A 29 2.80 0.59 -9.11
C LEU A 29 1.59 1.37 -9.62
N HIS A 30 1.53 1.69 -10.92
CA HIS A 30 0.34 2.29 -11.56
C HIS A 30 -0.77 1.27 -11.85
N ASN A 31 -0.51 -0.02 -11.67
CA ASN A 31 -1.51 -1.07 -11.79
C ASN A 31 -2.35 -1.16 -10.50
N HIS A 32 -3.28 -0.22 -10.33
CA HIS A 32 -4.15 -0.14 -9.14
C HIS A 32 -4.88 -1.46 -8.85
N GLU A 33 -5.33 -2.16 -9.89
CA GLU A 33 -6.02 -3.45 -9.79
C GLU A 33 -5.14 -4.53 -9.15
N LEU A 34 -3.87 -4.59 -9.56
CA LEU A 34 -2.88 -5.47 -8.94
C LEU A 34 -2.73 -5.12 -7.46
N LEU A 35 -2.50 -3.84 -7.15
CA LEU A 35 -2.22 -3.39 -5.79
C LEU A 35 -3.37 -3.65 -4.82
N ILE A 36 -4.62 -3.35 -5.23
CA ILE A 36 -5.82 -3.64 -4.43
C ILE A 36 -5.91 -5.14 -4.09
N ARG A 37 -5.54 -6.01 -5.04
CA ARG A 37 -5.58 -7.47 -4.86
C ARG A 37 -4.42 -8.06 -4.05
N LEU A 38 -3.42 -7.24 -3.69
CA LEU A 38 -2.33 -7.71 -2.84
C LEU A 38 -2.80 -7.92 -1.39
N ASP A 39 -3.83 -7.18 -0.96
CA ASP A 39 -4.41 -7.29 0.36
C ASP A 39 -4.95 -8.72 0.59
N PRO A 40 -4.51 -9.43 1.64
CA PRO A 40 -5.02 -10.77 1.95
C PRO A 40 -6.51 -10.81 2.32
N GLU A 41 -7.09 -9.69 2.75
CA GLU A 41 -8.50 -9.59 3.13
C GLU A 41 -9.38 -9.16 1.94
N TYR A 42 -8.79 -8.85 0.78
CA TYR A 42 -9.51 -8.44 -0.42
C TYR A 42 -10.59 -9.45 -0.84
N ALA A 43 -11.82 -8.95 -1.02
CA ALA A 43 -12.93 -9.74 -1.56
C ALA A 43 -13.35 -9.28 -2.96
N SER A 44 -13.59 -7.97 -3.13
CA SER A 44 -14.01 -7.39 -4.41
C SER A 44 -13.77 -5.89 -4.43
N HIS A 45 -13.75 -5.29 -5.62
CA HIS A 45 -13.85 -3.85 -5.76
C HIS A 45 -14.70 -3.48 -6.99
N GLU A 46 -15.16 -2.24 -7.01
CA GLU A 46 -15.76 -1.59 -8.17
C GLU A 46 -15.13 -0.22 -8.38
N THR A 47 -14.98 0.20 -9.65
CA THR A 47 -14.59 1.58 -9.97
C THR A 47 -15.76 2.51 -9.70
N LEU A 48 -15.50 3.60 -9.00
CA LEU A 48 -16.46 4.67 -8.73
C LEU A 48 -16.27 5.82 -9.74
N PRO A 49 -17.30 6.66 -9.95
CA PRO A 49 -17.14 7.92 -10.67
C PRO A 49 -16.02 8.76 -10.07
N SER A 50 -15.29 9.51 -10.91
CA SER A 50 -14.26 10.42 -10.45
C SER A 50 -14.80 11.45 -9.46
N ASP A 51 -14.06 11.69 -8.37
CA ASP A 51 -14.36 12.74 -7.40
C ASP A 51 -13.79 14.09 -7.90
N PRO A 52 -14.63 15.12 -8.12
CA PRO A 52 -14.15 16.44 -8.56
C PRO A 52 -13.17 17.10 -7.59
N SER A 53 -13.16 16.71 -6.31
CA SER A 53 -12.21 17.21 -5.31
C SER A 53 -10.82 16.59 -5.44
N THR A 54 -10.69 15.45 -6.12
CA THR A 54 -9.43 14.76 -6.38
C THR A 54 -9.37 14.26 -7.84
N PRO A 55 -9.29 15.16 -8.83
CA PRO A 55 -9.45 14.82 -10.24
C PRO A 55 -8.33 13.94 -10.81
N ALA A 56 -7.15 13.91 -10.17
CA ALA A 56 -6.05 13.04 -10.54
C ALA A 56 -6.20 11.60 -10.02
N ALA A 57 -7.11 11.36 -9.07
CA ALA A 57 -7.30 10.07 -8.45
C ALA A 57 -8.36 9.24 -9.20
N LYS A 58 -8.10 7.93 -9.33
CA LYS A 58 -9.14 6.94 -9.62
C LYS A 58 -9.79 6.52 -8.31
N CYS A 59 -11.11 6.47 -8.30
CA CYS A 59 -11.90 6.15 -7.12
C CYS A 59 -12.40 4.71 -7.19
N TYR A 60 -12.29 3.99 -6.07
CA TYR A 60 -12.72 2.60 -5.95
C TYR A 60 -13.54 2.42 -4.69
N ARG A 61 -14.52 1.52 -4.74
CA ARG A 61 -15.13 0.95 -3.54
C ARG A 61 -14.61 -0.46 -3.37
N ILE A 62 -13.92 -0.70 -2.26
CA ILE A 62 -13.30 -1.98 -1.94
C ILE A 62 -14.12 -2.65 -0.85
N THR A 63 -14.28 -3.96 -0.97
CA THR A 63 -14.90 -4.82 0.03
C THR A 63 -13.87 -5.83 0.50
N ASP A 64 -13.61 -5.85 1.81
CA ASP A 64 -12.69 -6.78 2.47
C ASP A 64 -13.43 -7.69 3.44
N HIS A 65 -12.91 -8.91 3.61
CA HIS A 65 -13.32 -9.87 4.61
C HIS A 65 -12.32 -9.90 5.78
N MET A 66 -12.55 -9.04 6.75
CA MET A 66 -11.74 -8.88 7.94
C MET A 66 -12.05 -9.95 9.00
N ASN A 67 -11.40 -11.11 8.88
CA ASN A 67 -11.58 -12.24 9.79
C ASN A 67 -10.93 -12.02 11.18
N ALA A 68 -9.98 -11.07 11.29
CA ALA A 68 -9.17 -10.85 12.48
C ALA A 68 -9.67 -9.73 13.42
N LEU A 69 -10.86 -9.16 13.17
CA LEU A 69 -11.37 -8.10 14.02
C LEU A 69 -11.96 -8.67 15.32
N PRO A 70 -11.81 -7.97 16.46
CA PRO A 70 -12.49 -8.36 17.69
C PRO A 70 -14.00 -8.46 17.46
N ALA A 71 -14.58 -9.60 17.82
CA ALA A 71 -16.02 -9.83 17.68
C ALA A 71 -16.82 -8.67 18.30
N GLY A 72 -17.75 -8.10 17.53
CA GLY A 72 -18.60 -6.99 17.95
C GLY A 72 -18.08 -5.58 17.63
N LEU A 73 -16.87 -5.43 17.06
CA LEU A 73 -16.38 -4.12 16.64
C LEU A 73 -16.88 -3.71 15.25
N TRP A 74 -16.78 -4.60 14.25
CA TRP A 74 -17.28 -4.44 12.88
C TRP A 74 -17.89 -5.74 12.38
N ASP A 75 -18.71 -5.65 11.32
CA ASP A 75 -19.01 -6.81 10.47
C ASP A 75 -17.68 -7.34 9.91
N THR A 76 -17.58 -8.66 9.72
CA THR A 76 -16.40 -9.25 9.05
C THR A 76 -16.29 -8.76 7.61
N THR A 77 -17.37 -8.20 7.04
CA THR A 77 -17.32 -7.54 5.73
C THR A 77 -17.25 -6.02 5.88
N VAL A 78 -16.13 -5.43 5.46
CA VAL A 78 -15.91 -3.98 5.52
C VAL A 78 -15.90 -3.41 4.12
N LYS A 79 -16.66 -2.33 3.89
CA LYS A 79 -16.64 -1.56 2.64
C LYS A 79 -16.07 -0.18 2.88
N PHE A 80 -15.15 0.25 2.04
CA PHE A 80 -14.54 1.57 2.12
C PHE A 80 -14.21 2.12 0.73
N ASP A 81 -14.10 3.44 0.67
CA ASP A 81 -13.74 4.14 -0.54
C ASP A 81 -12.24 4.44 -0.53
N ALA A 82 -11.63 4.22 -1.68
CA ALA A 82 -10.20 4.32 -1.94
C ALA A 82 -9.95 5.27 -3.11
N HIS A 83 -9.02 6.21 -2.94
CA HIS A 83 -8.57 7.12 -3.97
C HIS A 83 -7.11 6.83 -4.28
N MET A 84 -6.82 6.41 -5.50
CA MET A 84 -5.47 6.04 -5.94
C MET A 84 -4.99 6.99 -7.03
N THR A 85 -3.82 7.58 -6.84
CA THR A 85 -3.20 8.55 -7.75
C THR A 85 -1.82 8.06 -8.15
N ASP A 86 -1.60 7.93 -9.46
CA ASP A 86 -0.29 7.63 -10.03
C ASP A 86 0.67 8.80 -9.74
N LEU A 87 1.87 8.47 -9.28
CA LEU A 87 2.99 9.40 -9.07
C LEU A 87 4.12 9.05 -10.04
N ASP A 88 5.00 10.00 -10.35
CA ASP A 88 6.13 9.78 -11.26
C ASP A 88 7.05 8.61 -10.84
N ASP A 89 7.11 8.31 -9.55
CA ASP A 89 7.91 7.23 -8.96
C ASP A 89 7.09 6.20 -8.18
N GLY A 90 5.77 6.17 -8.34
CA GLY A 90 4.95 5.18 -7.65
C GLY A 90 3.47 5.54 -7.59
N VAL A 91 2.86 5.36 -6.42
CA VAL A 91 1.42 5.55 -6.23
C VAL A 91 1.11 6.10 -4.84
N LEU A 92 0.08 6.95 -4.78
CA LEU A 92 -0.55 7.40 -3.54
C LEU A 92 -1.94 6.75 -3.43
N TRP A 93 -2.20 6.12 -2.29
CA TRP A 93 -3.49 5.55 -1.95
C TRP A 93 -4.06 6.18 -0.68
N ILE A 94 -5.23 6.79 -0.77
CA ILE A 94 -5.96 7.35 0.37
C ILE A 94 -7.25 6.56 0.60
N ILE A 95 -7.40 5.98 1.78
CA ILE A 95 -8.58 5.25 2.22
C ILE A 95 -9.38 6.13 3.19
N LYS A 96 -10.71 6.17 2.99
CA LYS A 96 -11.66 6.71 3.95
C LYS A 96 -12.64 5.59 4.33
N ALA A 97 -12.58 5.19 5.60
CA ALA A 97 -13.35 4.09 6.13
C ALA A 97 -14.28 4.56 7.26
N PRO A 98 -15.26 3.73 7.69
CA PRO A 98 -16.16 4.07 8.79
C PRO A 98 -15.44 4.49 10.09
N LEU A 99 -16.19 5.12 10.99
CA LEU A 99 -15.69 5.60 12.29
C LEU A 99 -14.55 6.64 12.21
N GLY A 100 -14.44 7.33 11.07
CA GLY A 100 -13.47 8.42 10.88
C GLY A 100 -12.05 7.95 10.61
N LEU A 101 -11.86 6.68 10.25
CA LEU A 101 -10.56 6.16 9.83
C LEU A 101 -10.18 6.75 8.47
N THR A 102 -9.03 7.43 8.45
CA THR A 102 -8.34 7.81 7.21
C THR A 102 -6.97 7.19 7.21
N GLN A 103 -6.59 6.56 6.10
CA GLN A 103 -5.24 6.07 5.88
C GLN A 103 -4.69 6.69 4.61
N ARG A 104 -3.45 7.14 4.67
CA ARG A 104 -2.67 7.60 3.52
C ARG A 104 -1.46 6.68 3.38
N THR A 105 -1.34 6.02 2.25
CA THR A 105 -0.24 5.12 1.93
C THR A 105 0.44 5.59 0.65
N THR A 106 1.77 5.61 0.62
CA THR A 106 2.53 5.75 -0.62
C THR A 106 3.44 4.56 -0.82
N TRP A 107 3.43 3.99 -2.02
CA TRP A 107 4.42 3.01 -2.46
C TRP A 107 5.25 3.66 -3.55
N ARG A 108 6.58 3.75 -3.36
CA ARG A 108 7.49 4.44 -4.26
C ARG A 108 8.69 3.58 -4.61
N CYS A 109 9.13 3.66 -5.86
CA CYS A 109 10.38 3.08 -6.32
C CYS A 109 11.48 4.14 -6.19
N LEU A 110 12.34 4.01 -5.19
CA LEU A 110 13.41 4.97 -4.91
C LEU A 110 14.77 4.33 -5.19
N ARG A 111 15.78 5.14 -5.53
CA ARG A 111 17.15 4.63 -5.65
C ARG A 111 17.64 4.21 -4.27
N THR A 112 18.19 3.01 -4.15
CA THR A 112 18.69 2.48 -2.87
C THR A 112 19.78 3.37 -2.26
N ASP A 113 20.62 3.98 -3.10
CA ASP A 113 21.69 4.90 -2.67
C ASP A 113 21.18 6.22 -2.06
N THR A 114 19.90 6.55 -2.27
CA THR A 114 19.25 7.75 -1.70
C THR A 114 18.48 7.50 -0.41
N LEU A 115 18.33 6.25 0.02
CA LEU A 115 17.62 5.90 1.26
C LEU A 115 18.45 6.28 2.49
N GLU A 116 17.80 6.39 3.65
CA GLU A 116 18.48 6.58 4.93
C GLU A 116 19.38 5.39 5.27
N GLU A 117 20.41 5.59 6.09
CA GLU A 117 21.38 4.54 6.41
C GLU A 117 20.74 3.31 7.05
N ALA A 118 19.72 3.50 7.89
CA ALA A 118 18.99 2.42 8.52
C ALA A 118 18.21 1.53 7.53
N ASP A 119 17.85 2.08 6.37
CA ASP A 119 17.07 1.39 5.33
C ASP A 119 17.94 0.80 4.22
N ARG A 120 19.23 1.14 4.19
CA ARG A 120 20.22 0.50 3.31
C ARG A 120 20.70 -0.77 4.00
N ALA A 121 20.00 -1.89 3.80
CA ALA A 121 20.35 -3.15 4.46
C ALA A 121 21.78 -3.60 4.12
N GLU A 122 22.56 -3.99 5.16
CA GLU A 122 23.86 -4.63 4.98
C GLU A 122 23.71 -5.95 4.21
N GLY A 123 24.49 -6.13 3.14
CA GLY A 123 24.49 -7.37 2.34
C GLY A 123 23.55 -7.39 1.14
N VAL A 124 22.87 -6.27 0.83
CA VAL A 124 22.08 -6.10 -0.41
C VAL A 124 22.80 -5.15 -1.37
N GLU A 125 24.12 -5.28 -1.45
CA GLU A 125 25.06 -4.40 -2.19
C GLU A 125 24.73 -4.26 -3.69
N ASP A 126 23.83 -5.10 -4.19
CA ASP A 126 23.50 -5.17 -5.59
C ASP A 126 22.19 -4.47 -6.00
N SER A 127 21.29 -4.09 -5.09
CA SER A 127 19.99 -3.51 -5.50
C SER A 127 20.07 -2.02 -5.87
N GLU A 128 19.84 -1.66 -7.13
CA GLU A 128 19.78 -0.25 -7.58
C GLU A 128 18.52 0.46 -7.07
N TRP A 129 17.40 -0.25 -7.02
CA TRP A 129 16.08 0.29 -6.69
C TRP A 129 15.49 -0.41 -5.46
N SER A 130 14.66 0.33 -4.73
CA SER A 130 13.95 -0.16 -3.56
C SER A 130 12.48 0.27 -3.61
N LEU A 131 11.60 -0.65 -3.26
CA LEU A 131 10.22 -0.34 -2.95
C LEU A 131 10.16 0.22 -1.53
N VAL A 132 9.63 1.43 -1.38
CA VAL A 132 9.44 2.11 -0.10
C VAL A 132 7.96 2.35 0.10
N GLU A 133 7.43 1.82 1.21
CA GLU A 133 6.07 2.03 1.67
C GLU A 133 6.08 2.95 2.90
N ASP A 134 5.34 4.06 2.81
CA ASP A 134 5.03 4.93 3.95
C ASP A 134 3.53 4.91 4.19
N VAL A 135 3.13 4.71 5.45
CA VAL A 135 1.72 4.67 5.86
C VAL A 135 1.47 5.68 6.97
N GLU A 136 0.42 6.49 6.84
CA GLU A 136 -0.11 7.35 7.90
C GLU A 136 -1.57 6.95 8.20
N ILE A 137 -1.86 6.60 9.45
CA ILE A 137 -3.17 6.14 9.91
C ILE A 137 -3.72 7.14 10.91
N LYS A 138 -4.93 7.65 10.67
CA LYS A 138 -5.63 8.62 11.53
C LYS A 138 -7.01 8.10 11.90
N ALA A 139 -7.25 7.86 13.19
CA ALA A 139 -8.55 7.49 13.75
C ALA A 139 -8.53 7.63 15.28
N ASN A 140 -9.57 7.14 15.97
CA ASN A 140 -9.47 6.94 17.42
C ASN A 140 -8.39 5.90 17.76
N ARG A 141 -7.83 6.01 18.97
CA ARG A 141 -6.67 5.21 19.42
C ARG A 141 -6.83 3.70 19.26
N MET A 142 -8.03 3.16 19.47
CA MET A 142 -8.30 1.72 19.32
C MET A 142 -8.15 1.29 17.86
N LEU A 143 -8.80 2.02 16.94
CA LEU A 143 -8.74 1.72 15.51
C LEU A 143 -7.34 1.90 14.94
N VAL A 144 -6.61 2.94 15.36
CA VAL A 144 -5.21 3.12 14.96
C VAL A 144 -4.38 1.91 15.36
N GLY A 145 -4.56 1.38 16.60
CA GLY A 145 -3.86 0.19 17.05
C GLY A 145 -4.16 -1.06 16.21
N THR A 146 -5.45 -1.29 15.92
CA THR A 146 -5.89 -2.43 15.08
C THR A 146 -5.35 -2.35 13.66
N VAL A 147 -5.54 -1.20 12.99
CA VAL A 147 -5.10 -1.02 11.59
C VAL A 147 -3.58 -1.04 11.49
N LYS A 148 -2.86 -0.38 12.42
CA LYS A 148 -1.40 -0.44 12.48
C LYS A 148 -0.92 -1.89 12.60
N GLY A 149 -1.52 -2.68 13.50
CA GLY A 149 -1.16 -4.09 13.68
C GLY A 149 -1.34 -4.90 12.39
N LYS A 150 -2.43 -4.67 11.66
CA LYS A 150 -2.67 -5.33 10.37
C LYS A 150 -1.68 -4.92 9.29
N CYS A 151 -1.38 -3.62 9.14
CA CYS A 151 -0.37 -3.16 8.19
C CYS A 151 0.98 -3.81 8.46
N GLU A 152 1.40 -3.86 9.74
CA GLU A 152 2.66 -4.50 10.16
C GLU A 152 2.69 -6.01 9.90
N GLU A 153 1.55 -6.70 10.06
CA GLU A 153 1.44 -8.14 9.79
C GLU A 153 1.45 -8.45 8.28
N ASN A 154 0.81 -7.62 7.47
CA ASN A 154 0.52 -7.92 6.07
C ASN A 154 1.58 -7.42 5.08
N TRP A 155 2.33 -6.34 5.40
CA TRP A 155 3.26 -5.72 4.45
C TRP A 155 4.29 -6.70 3.84
N PRO A 156 4.90 -7.67 4.57
CA PRO A 156 5.91 -8.55 3.97
C PRO A 156 5.28 -9.45 2.89
N GLY A 157 4.03 -9.87 3.11
CA GLY A 157 3.26 -10.66 2.16
C GLY A 157 2.86 -9.86 0.94
N ALA A 158 2.42 -8.61 1.12
CA ALA A 158 2.05 -7.71 0.03
C ALA A 158 3.27 -7.38 -0.85
N HIS A 159 4.38 -6.94 -0.25
CA HIS A 159 5.64 -6.69 -0.95
C HIS A 159 6.16 -7.96 -1.65
N GLY A 160 6.10 -9.11 -0.99
CA GLY A 160 6.51 -10.39 -1.58
C GLY A 160 5.69 -10.81 -2.80
N LYS A 161 4.37 -10.59 -2.79
CA LYS A 161 3.51 -10.82 -3.97
C LYS A 161 3.82 -9.85 -5.11
N PHE A 162 4.03 -8.57 -4.78
CA PHE A 162 4.42 -7.55 -5.76
C PHE A 162 5.75 -7.89 -6.45
N LEU A 163 6.77 -8.27 -5.67
CA LEU A 163 8.06 -8.73 -6.19
C LEU A 163 7.91 -9.93 -7.13
N LYS A 164 7.11 -10.93 -6.74
CA LYS A 164 6.85 -12.10 -7.60
C LYS A 164 6.21 -11.69 -8.93
N HIS A 165 5.30 -10.72 -8.91
CA HIS A 165 4.68 -10.19 -10.12
C HIS A 165 5.72 -9.49 -11.02
N LEU A 166 6.54 -8.61 -10.45
CA LEU A 166 7.62 -7.92 -11.17
C LEU A 166 8.59 -8.90 -11.83
N MET A 167 8.97 -9.98 -11.14
CA MET A 167 9.89 -10.98 -11.66
C MET A 167 9.27 -11.84 -12.77
N ALA A 168 7.96 -12.06 -12.75
CA ALA A 168 7.25 -12.79 -13.81
C ALA A 168 7.21 -11.98 -15.11
N GLU A 169 6.84 -10.69 -15.04
CA GLU A 169 6.77 -9.78 -16.19
C GLU A 169 8.17 -9.52 -16.80
N GLY A 170 9.20 -9.39 -15.95
CA GLY A 170 10.59 -9.20 -16.40
C GLY A 170 11.18 -10.42 -17.14
N GLY A 171 10.54 -11.59 -17.06
CA GLY A 171 10.95 -12.82 -17.73
C GLY A 171 10.49 -12.94 -19.19
N GLU A 172 9.50 -12.15 -19.63
CA GLU A 172 8.89 -12.30 -20.96
C GLU A 172 9.62 -11.55 -22.09
N THR A 173 10.65 -10.76 -21.78
CA THR A 173 11.50 -10.14 -22.82
C THR A 173 12.66 -11.07 -23.22
N LYS A 174 12.35 -12.25 -23.74
CA LYS A 174 13.26 -13.06 -24.58
C LYS A 174 12.45 -13.95 -25.54
N ALA A 175 12.16 -13.42 -26.72
CA ALA A 175 12.00 -14.18 -27.96
C ALA A 175 12.50 -13.32 -29.13
#